data_AF-A0A6A7L810-F1
#
_entry.id   AF-A0A6A7L810-F1
#
_cell.length_a   1.000
_cell.length_b   1.000
_cell.length_c   1.000
_cell.angle_alpha   90.00
_cell.angle_beta   90.00
_cell.angle_gamma   90.00
#
_symmetry.space_group_name_H-M   'P 1'
#
loop_
_entity.id
_entity.type
_entity.pdbx_description
1 polymer ?
#
loop_
_entity_poly.entity_id
_entity_poly.type
_entity_poly.pdbx_seq_one_letter_code
_entity_poly.pdbx_strand_id
1 'polypeptide(L)'
;MPTDRRPLFVRLPRDQAAALDRLAHATGRPKQHVVSELLGDRLTTRDRQLSVGRLEVTSTPDLHTEEVLTLEEAAAFLKLSPDAVRRRAEEGDLPGRRFSNEWRFARMAILGWLADGETHKRKRTR
;
A
#
# COMPACT_ATOMS: atom_id res chain seq x y z
N MET A 1 21.51 17.54 11.01
CA MET A 1 20.25 17.59 10.25
C MET A 1 19.12 17.88 11.22
N PRO A 2 18.32 18.95 11.04
CA PRO A 2 17.11 19.13 11.84
C PRO A 2 16.23 17.90 11.62
N THR A 3 15.90 17.18 12.68
CA THR A 3 14.92 16.09 12.58
C THR A 3 13.57 16.74 12.27
N ASP A 4 12.97 16.42 11.12
CA ASP A 4 11.59 16.79 10.83
C ASP A 4 10.69 16.18 11.92
N ARG A 5 10.07 17.03 12.74
CA ARG A 5 9.30 16.65 13.93
C ARG A 5 7.97 17.37 13.89
N ARG A 6 6.88 16.61 14.03
CA ARG A 6 5.52 17.15 14.19
C ARG A 6 5.06 16.97 15.63
N PRO A 7 4.40 17.97 16.25
CA PRO A 7 3.86 17.83 17.59
C PRO A 7 2.72 16.80 17.61
N LEU A 8 2.71 15.93 18.63
CA LEU A 8 1.66 14.92 18.86
C LEU A 8 0.89 15.27 20.13
N PHE A 9 -0.42 15.52 20.00
CA PHE A 9 -1.31 15.79 21.12
C PHE A 9 -2.27 14.62 21.31
N VAL A 10 -2.18 13.95 22.46
CA VAL A 10 -3.00 12.78 22.80
C VAL A 10 -3.53 12.87 24.22
N ARG A 11 -4.68 12.24 24.47
CA ARG A 11 -5.23 12.04 25.81
C ARG A 11 -5.01 10.59 26.19
N LEU A 12 -4.22 10.36 27.24
CA LEU A 12 -3.93 9.04 27.77
C LEU A 12 -4.65 8.86 29.11
N PRO A 13 -5.07 7.64 29.46
CA PRO A 13 -5.38 7.26 30.83
C PRO A 13 -4.30 7.74 31.81
N ARG A 14 -4.72 8.20 32.99
CA ARG A 14 -3.84 8.86 33.98
C ARG A 14 -2.68 7.96 34.41
N ASP A 15 -2.94 6.67 34.56
CA ASP A 15 -1.96 5.62 34.89
C ASP A 15 -0.91 5.44 33.79
N GLN A 16 -1.31 5.47 32.51
CA GLN A 16 -0.40 5.37 31.37
C GLN A 16 0.48 6.61 31.22
N ALA A 17 -0.10 7.81 31.39
CA ALA A 17 0.67 9.05 31.42
C ALA A 17 1.71 9.04 32.56
N ALA A 18 1.30 8.60 33.77
CA ALA A 18 2.21 8.46 34.90
C ALA A 18 3.32 7.41 34.64
N ALA A 19 3.02 6.32 33.93
CA ALA A 19 4.01 5.32 33.56
C ALA A 19 5.05 5.88 32.58
N LEU A 20 4.63 6.65 31.57
CA LEU A 20 5.54 7.34 30.64
C LEU A 20 6.45 8.32 31.38
N ASP A 21 5.90 9.06 32.35
CA ASP A 21 6.66 10.02 33.16
C ASP A 21 7.74 9.34 34.00
N ARG A 22 7.41 8.21 34.63
CA ARG A 22 8.40 7.39 35.37
C ARG A 22 9.48 6.85 34.46
N LEU A 23 9.12 6.34 33.27
CA LEU A 23 10.10 5.83 32.30
C LEU A 23 11.07 6.92 31.82
N ALA A 24 10.54 8.10 31.50
CA ALA A 24 11.37 9.24 31.12
C ALA A 24 12.33 9.66 32.25
N HIS A 25 11.84 9.71 33.49
CA HIS A 25 12.69 10.03 34.64
C HIS A 25 13.76 8.97 34.89
N ALA A 26 13.39 7.69 34.88
CA ALA A 26 14.30 6.57 35.13
C ALA A 26 15.39 6.43 34.06
N THR A 27 15.07 6.74 32.80
CA THR A 27 16.05 6.72 31.69
C THR A 27 16.84 8.02 31.58
N GLY A 28 16.43 9.10 32.25
CA GLY A 28 16.99 10.45 32.06
C GLY A 28 16.74 11.03 30.67
N ARG A 29 15.84 10.42 29.88
CA ARG A 29 15.56 10.82 28.49
C ARG A 29 14.28 11.65 28.44
N PRO A 30 14.17 12.62 27.51
CA PRO A 30 12.93 13.34 27.28
C PRO A 30 11.78 12.38 26.92
N LYS A 31 10.55 12.69 27.35
CA LYS A 31 9.36 11.87 27.05
C LYS A 31 9.20 11.56 25.56
N GLN A 32 9.48 12.55 24.70
CA GLN A 32 9.47 12.37 23.23
C GLN A 32 10.40 11.24 22.77
N HIS A 33 11.54 11.03 23.43
CA HIS A 33 12.48 9.99 23.06
C HIS A 33 11.92 8.60 23.42
N VAL A 34 11.39 8.48 24.63
CA VAL A 34 10.75 7.23 25.10
C VAL A 34 9.57 6.86 24.20
N VAL A 35 8.74 7.83 23.82
CA VAL A 35 7.62 7.60 22.90
C VAL A 35 8.11 7.17 21.52
N SER A 36 9.13 7.85 20.96
CA SER A 36 9.69 7.48 19.65
C SER A 36 10.28 6.07 19.64
N GLU A 37 10.95 5.66 20.72
CA GLU A 37 11.50 4.31 20.88
C GLU A 37 10.39 3.25 20.98
N LEU A 38 9.38 3.48 21.84
CA LEU A 38 8.22 2.59 21.96
C LEU A 38 7.44 2.46 20.64
N LEU A 39 7.30 3.55 19.88
CA LEU A 39 6.66 3.53 18.56
C LEU A 39 7.56 2.83 17.53
N GLY A 40 8.88 3.07 17.56
CA GLY A 40 9.86 2.42 16.70
C GLY A 40 9.81 0.89 16.83
N ASP A 41 9.81 0.37 18.05
CA ASP A 41 9.72 -1.07 18.31
C ASP A 41 8.44 -1.70 17.73
N ARG A 42 7.34 -0.95 17.70
CA ARG A 42 6.06 -1.40 17.15
C ARG A 42 5.98 -1.24 15.63
N LEU A 43 6.57 -0.18 15.06
CA LEU A 43 6.47 0.20 13.65
C LEU A 43 7.54 -0.45 12.76
N THR A 44 8.71 -0.83 13.30
CA THR A 44 9.86 -1.32 12.51
C THR A 44 9.72 -2.77 12.03
N THR A 45 8.74 -3.52 12.55
CA THR A 45 8.34 -4.81 11.97
C THR A 45 7.53 -4.52 10.71
N ARG A 46 8.22 -4.43 9.56
CA ARG A 46 7.74 -3.97 8.24
C ARG A 46 6.45 -4.61 7.68
N ASP A 47 5.82 -5.54 8.38
CA ASP A 47 4.65 -6.28 7.86
C ASP A 47 3.59 -6.62 8.92
N ARG A 48 3.66 -6.07 10.13
CA ARG A 48 2.62 -6.37 11.13
C ARG A 48 1.58 -5.27 11.13
N GLN A 49 0.49 -5.51 10.39
CA GLN A 49 -0.83 -4.90 10.55
C GLN A 49 -1.02 -4.40 11.99
N LEU A 50 -0.95 -3.09 12.19
CA LEU A 50 -1.04 -2.48 13.51
C LEU A 50 -2.50 -2.39 13.89
N SER A 51 -3.00 -3.42 14.57
CA SER A 51 -4.36 -3.43 15.11
C SER A 51 -4.41 -2.56 16.37
N VAL A 52 -4.90 -1.32 16.25
CA VAL A 52 -5.23 -0.47 17.39
C VAL A 52 -6.74 -0.49 17.52
N GLY A 53 -7.29 -1.32 18.41
CA GLY A 53 -8.72 -1.37 18.77
C GLY A 53 -9.71 -1.22 17.60
N ARG A 54 -10.02 -2.31 16.88
CA ARG A 54 -10.89 -2.35 15.67
C ARG A 54 -10.73 -1.14 14.74
N LEU A 55 -9.53 -0.60 14.62
CA LEU A 55 -9.16 0.30 13.55
C LEU A 55 -7.81 -0.17 13.03
N GLU A 56 -7.81 -0.60 11.77
CA GLU A 56 -6.59 -0.90 11.03
C GLU A 56 -6.07 0.45 10.54
N VAL A 57 -5.01 0.95 11.20
CA VAL A 57 -4.31 2.14 10.72
C VAL A 57 -3.27 1.66 9.71
N THR A 58 -3.68 1.52 8.45
CA THR A 58 -2.75 1.28 7.34
C THR A 58 -2.03 2.61 7.06
N SER A 59 -0.86 2.82 7.67
CA SER A 59 0.00 3.97 7.33
C SER A 59 0.81 3.67 6.06
N THR A 60 0.09 3.66 4.94
CA THR A 60 0.55 3.83 3.55
C THR A 60 -0.73 4.21 2.79
N PRO A 61 -0.72 5.20 1.86
CA PRO A 61 -1.90 5.42 1.02
C PRO A 61 -2.26 4.08 0.44
N ASP A 62 -3.47 3.62 0.72
CA ASP A 62 -3.86 2.25 0.49
C ASP A 62 -3.61 1.92 -0.98
N LEU A 63 -2.52 1.18 -1.23
CA LEU A 63 -2.49 0.18 -2.26
C LEU A 63 -3.43 -0.94 -1.78
N HIS A 64 -4.69 -0.62 -1.49
CA HIS A 64 -5.76 -1.55 -1.76
C HIS A 64 -5.41 -2.04 -3.15
N THR A 65 -5.04 -3.31 -3.23
CA THR A 65 -4.86 -3.96 -4.51
C THR A 65 -6.21 -3.78 -5.18
N GLU A 66 -6.33 -2.74 -5.99
CA GLU A 66 -7.50 -2.51 -6.81
C GLU A 66 -7.55 -3.75 -7.69
N GLU A 67 -8.42 -4.69 -7.29
CA GLU A 67 -8.54 -5.97 -7.96
C GLU A 67 -8.94 -5.73 -9.42
N VAL A 68 -9.58 -4.59 -9.67
CA VAL A 68 -9.94 -4.06 -10.98
C VAL A 68 -9.28 -2.70 -11.17
N LEU A 69 -8.36 -2.63 -12.15
CA LEU A 69 -7.66 -1.43 -12.57
C LEU A 69 -8.42 -0.76 -13.73
N THR A 70 -8.43 0.58 -13.74
CA THR A 70 -8.75 1.40 -14.91
C THR A 70 -7.64 1.31 -15.97
N LEU A 71 -7.82 1.97 -17.11
CA LEU A 71 -6.80 2.02 -18.16
C LEU A 71 -5.52 2.71 -17.67
N GLU A 72 -5.67 3.82 -16.97
CA GLU A 72 -4.59 4.63 -16.43
C GLU A 72 -3.82 3.87 -15.33
N GLU A 73 -4.54 3.19 -14.43
CA GLU A 73 -3.94 2.35 -13.39
C GLU A 73 -3.24 1.12 -13.98
N ALA A 74 -3.84 0.46 -14.98
CA ALA A 74 -3.21 -0.66 -15.67
C ALA A 74 -1.93 -0.22 -16.42
N ALA A 75 -1.94 0.97 -17.01
CA ALA A 75 -0.77 1.57 -17.65
C ALA A 75 0.33 1.89 -16.66
N ALA A 76 0.00 2.49 -15.52
CA ALA A 76 0.94 2.72 -14.43
C ALA A 76 1.51 1.40 -13.89
N PHE A 77 0.65 0.38 -13.72
CA PHE A 77 1.01 -0.93 -13.22
C PHE A 77 1.99 -1.67 -14.16
N LEU A 78 1.72 -1.63 -15.46
CA LEU A 78 2.56 -2.24 -16.51
C LEU A 78 3.76 -1.36 -16.91
N LYS A 79 3.84 -0.13 -16.40
CA LYS A 79 4.81 0.90 -16.81
C LYS A 79 4.79 1.18 -18.33
N LEU A 80 3.60 1.25 -18.90
CA LEU A 80 3.35 1.56 -20.31
C LEU A 80 2.55 2.86 -20.45
N SER A 81 2.45 3.38 -21.67
CA SER A 81 1.51 4.48 -21.95
C SER A 81 0.07 3.97 -22.00
N PRO A 82 -0.94 4.76 -21.57
CA PRO A 82 -2.35 4.39 -21.67
C PRO A 82 -2.78 3.99 -23.09
N ASP A 83 -2.26 4.68 -24.12
CA ASP A 83 -2.55 4.34 -25.52
C ASP A 83 -2.02 2.96 -25.93
N ALA A 84 -0.84 2.56 -25.43
CA ALA A 84 -0.28 1.25 -25.69
C ALA A 84 -1.08 0.14 -25.01
N VAL A 85 -1.55 0.38 -23.78
CA VAL A 85 -2.43 -0.54 -23.05
C VAL A 85 -3.80 -0.67 -23.73
N ARG A 86 -4.39 0.45 -24.15
CA ARG A 86 -5.67 0.46 -24.88
C ARG A 86 -5.59 -0.37 -26.15
N ARG A 87 -4.57 -0.12 -26.97
CA ARG A 87 -4.36 -0.86 -28.22
C ARG A 87 -4.21 -2.37 -27.99
N ARG A 88 -3.40 -2.77 -27.00
CA ARG A 88 -3.22 -4.19 -26.66
C ARG A 88 -4.48 -4.85 -26.12
N ALA A 89 -5.31 -4.11 -25.39
CA ALA A 89 -6.61 -4.58 -24.92
C ALA A 89 -7.61 -4.76 -26.08
N GLU A 90 -7.61 -3.82 -27.05
CA GLU A 90 -8.42 -3.90 -28.27
C GLU A 90 -7.98 -5.05 -29.19
N GLU A 91 -6.68 -5.30 -29.31
CA GLU A 91 -6.09 -6.45 -30.03
C GLU A 91 -6.37 -7.80 -29.33
N GLY A 92 -6.80 -7.76 -28.06
CA GLY A 92 -7.02 -8.94 -27.23
C GLY A 92 -5.74 -9.64 -26.78
N ASP A 93 -4.60 -8.93 -26.81
CA ASP A 93 -3.31 -9.38 -26.25
C ASP A 93 -3.32 -9.25 -24.73
N LEU A 94 -3.93 -8.18 -24.20
CA LEU A 94 -4.03 -7.92 -22.77
C LEU A 94 -5.43 -8.29 -22.23
N PRO A 95 -5.55 -9.09 -21.15
CA PRO A 95 -6.84 -9.46 -20.61
C PRO A 95 -7.54 -8.27 -19.93
N GLY A 96 -8.57 -7.75 -20.59
CA GLY A 96 -9.40 -6.66 -20.10
C GLY A 96 -10.84 -6.77 -20.60
N ARG A 97 -11.78 -6.08 -19.93
CA ARG A 97 -13.17 -5.95 -20.38
C ARG A 97 -13.50 -4.49 -20.60
N ARG A 98 -14.15 -4.21 -21.74
CA ARG A 98 -14.68 -2.88 -22.05
C ARG A 98 -16.14 -2.79 -21.63
N PHE A 99 -16.45 -1.86 -20.72
CA PHE A 99 -17.80 -1.52 -20.31
C PHE A 99 -18.14 -0.16 -20.89
N SER A 100 -19.02 -0.14 -21.88
CA SER A 100 -19.38 1.07 -22.63
C SER A 100 -18.15 1.78 -23.21
N ASN A 101 -17.60 2.79 -22.53
CA ASN A 101 -16.43 3.55 -22.98
C ASN A 101 -15.22 3.44 -22.02
N GLU A 102 -15.32 2.60 -20.98
CA GLU A 102 -14.26 2.41 -20.00
C GLU A 102 -13.66 1.02 -20.10
N TRP A 103 -12.35 0.92 -19.88
CA TRP A 103 -11.66 -0.35 -19.75
C TRP A 103 -11.48 -0.71 -18.28
N ARG A 104 -11.69 -2.00 -17.98
CA ARG A 104 -11.48 -2.59 -16.66
C ARG A 104 -10.58 -3.80 -16.79
N PHE A 105 -9.53 -3.85 -15.97
CA PHE A 105 -8.52 -4.90 -16.00
C PHE A 105 -8.43 -5.58 -14.64
N ALA A 106 -8.63 -6.90 -14.59
CA ALA A 106 -8.41 -7.62 -13.35
C ALA A 106 -6.91 -7.76 -13.11
N ARG A 107 -6.41 -7.27 -11.97
CA ARG A 107 -4.97 -7.33 -11.64
C ARG A 107 -4.42 -8.75 -11.67
N MET A 108 -5.19 -9.71 -11.13
CA MET A 108 -4.84 -11.13 -11.17
C MET A 108 -4.75 -11.68 -12.59
N ALA A 109 -5.62 -11.22 -13.50
CA ALA A 109 -5.57 -11.64 -14.89
C ALA A 109 -4.33 -11.08 -15.61
N ILE A 110 -3.97 -9.82 -15.36
CA ILE A 110 -2.73 -9.23 -15.86
C ILE A 110 -1.51 -9.99 -15.34
N LEU A 111 -1.46 -10.30 -14.05
CA LEU A 111 -0.36 -11.07 -13.46
C LEU A 111 -0.26 -12.48 -14.03
N GLY A 112 -1.39 -13.17 -14.19
CA GLY A 112 -1.42 -14.48 -14.84
C GLY A 112 -0.93 -14.40 -16.29
N TRP A 113 -1.37 -13.39 -17.04
CA TRP A 113 -0.89 -13.14 -18.40
C TRP A 113 0.61 -12.85 -18.48
N LEU A 114 1.16 -12.05 -17.55
CA LEU A 114 2.59 -11.77 -17.46
C LEU A 114 3.39 -13.04 -17.14
N ALA A 115 2.88 -13.88 -16.22
CA ALA A 115 3.51 -15.15 -15.87
C ALA A 115 3.47 -16.16 -17.02
N ASP A 116 2.40 -16.14 -17.82
CA ASP A 116 2.21 -17.02 -18.97
C ASP A 116 3.07 -16.63 -20.18
N GLY A 117 3.62 -15.41 -20.20
CA GLY A 117 4.81 -14.88 -20.91
C GLY A 117 4.96 -15.08 -22.43
N GLU A 118 4.50 -16.19 -23.00
CA GLU A 118 4.90 -16.67 -24.31
C GLU A 118 3.80 -17.52 -25.00
N THR A 119 2.88 -18.12 -24.23
CA THR A 119 2.00 -19.18 -24.76
C THR A 119 0.73 -18.72 -25.49
N HIS A 120 0.28 -17.47 -25.31
CA HIS A 120 -0.99 -17.01 -25.91
C HIS A 120 -0.90 -16.69 -27.42
N LYS A 121 0.29 -16.34 -27.94
CA LYS A 121 0.48 -16.12 -29.38
C LYS A 121 0.30 -17.38 -30.24
N ARG A 122 0.40 -18.58 -29.65
CA ARG A 122 0.28 -19.86 -30.38
C ARG A 122 -1.15 -20.44 -30.46
N LYS A 123 -2.09 -19.98 -29.62
CA LYS A 123 -3.44 -20.57 -29.55
C LYS A 123 -4.49 -19.93 -30.47
N ARG A 124 -4.17 -18.85 -31.19
CA ARG A 124 -5.09 -18.20 -32.15
C ARG A 124 -4.95 -18.68 -33.60
N THR A 125 -4.13 -19.70 -33.84
CA THR A 125 -4.03 -20.41 -35.12
C THR A 125 -4.29 -21.90 -34.92
N ARG A 126 -5.56 -22.25 -34.72
CA ARG A 126 -6.09 -23.58 -35.05
C ARG A 126 -7.58 -23.52 -35.29
#